data_AF-A0A165EZX0-F1
#
_entry.id   AF-A0A165EZX0-F1
#
_cell.length_a   1.000
_cell.length_b   1.000
_cell.length_c   1.000
_cell.angle_alpha   90.00
_cell.angle_beta   90.00
_cell.angle_gamma   90.00
#
_symmetry.space_group_name_H-M   'P 1'
#
loop_
_entity.id
_entity.type
_entity.pdbx_description
1 polymer ?
#
loop_
_entity_poly.entity_id
_entity_poly.type
_entity_poly.pdbx_seq_one_letter_code
_entity_poly.pdbx_strand_id
1 'polypeptide(L)'
;IPWPVTYPISNPQALEPLTVRRFLLATVHSQGKSKKERVRAAMLRWHPDKFCPKWLGKVRESDRDAVKEGVNAVSRILGDL
;
A
#
# COMPACT_ATOMS: atom_id res chain seq x y z
N ILE A 1 -5.80 6.61 5.53
CA ILE A 1 -4.53 6.35 4.81
C ILE A 1 -4.84 6.24 3.31
N PRO A 2 -4.07 6.86 2.40
CA PRO A 2 -4.29 6.73 0.95
C PRO A 2 -3.67 5.43 0.42
N TRP A 3 -4.39 4.32 0.58
CA TRP A 3 -3.98 3.01 0.09
C TRP A 3 -3.76 2.99 -1.43
N PRO A 4 -2.96 2.06 -1.98
CA PRO A 4 -2.68 1.98 -3.43
C PRO A 4 -3.86 1.37 -4.19
N VAL A 5 -5.00 2.05 -4.16
CA VAL A 5 -6.26 1.70 -4.81
C VAL A 5 -6.89 2.98 -5.36
N THR A 6 -7.88 2.87 -6.25
CA THR A 6 -8.52 4.04 -6.90
C THR A 6 -9.73 4.58 -6.15
N TYR A 7 -10.14 3.96 -5.03
CA TYR A 7 -11.31 4.36 -4.24
C TYR A 7 -10.99 4.36 -2.74
N PRO A 8 -11.70 5.16 -1.93
CA PRO A 8 -11.52 5.14 -0.49
C PRO A 8 -11.89 3.78 0.11
N ILE A 9 -11.05 3.30 1.03
CA ILE A 9 -11.31 2.07 1.79
C ILE A 9 -11.30 2.40 3.28
N SER A 10 -12.40 2.06 3.96
CA SER A 10 -12.55 2.24 5.40
C SER A 10 -12.11 1.02 6.21
N ASN A 11 -11.95 -0.14 5.56
CA ASN A 11 -11.64 -1.41 6.20
C ASN A 11 -10.43 -2.09 5.53
N PRO A 12 -9.33 -2.40 6.25
CA PRO A 12 -8.13 -3.02 5.68
C PRO A 12 -8.38 -4.29 4.86
N GLN A 13 -9.40 -5.06 5.20
CA GLN A 13 -9.75 -6.34 4.61
C GLN A 13 -10.33 -6.18 3.19
N ALA A 14 -10.74 -4.97 2.81
CA ALA A 14 -11.14 -4.65 1.45
C ALA A 14 -9.94 -4.35 0.51
N LEU A 15 -8.70 -4.47 1.01
CA LEU A 15 -7.50 -4.40 0.18
C LEU A 15 -7.33 -5.70 -0.61
N GLU A 16 -7.90 -5.72 -1.82
CA GLU A 16 -7.81 -6.87 -2.71
C GLU A 16 -6.56 -6.84 -3.60
N PRO A 17 -5.92 -8.01 -3.86
CA PRO A 17 -4.72 -8.09 -4.70
C PRO A 17 -4.90 -7.50 -6.11
N LEU A 18 -6.05 -7.77 -6.74
CA LEU A 18 -6.34 -7.30 -8.09
C LEU A 18 -6.44 -5.77 -8.16
N THR A 19 -7.05 -5.14 -7.16
CA THR A 19 -7.20 -3.67 -7.11
C THR A 19 -5.84 -2.99 -6.92
N VAL A 20 -5.01 -3.50 -6.00
CA VAL A 20 -3.66 -2.98 -5.77
C VAL A 20 -2.78 -3.16 -7.01
N ARG A 21 -2.83 -4.34 -7.64
CA ARG A 21 -2.13 -4.62 -8.90
C ARG A 21 -2.55 -3.66 -10.00
N ARG A 22 -3.86 -3.47 -10.17
CA ARG A 22 -4.41 -2.58 -11.21
C ARG A 22 -3.97 -1.14 -11.00
N PHE A 23 -3.94 -0.66 -9.75
CA PHE A 23 -3.44 0.67 -9.42
C PHE A 23 -1.96 0.85 -9.79
N LEU A 24 -1.09 -0.05 -9.33
CA LEU A 24 0.36 0.10 -9.49
C LEU A 24 0.84 -0.12 -10.91
N LEU A 25 0.18 -1.01 -11.65
CA LEU A 25 0.54 -1.38 -13.02
C LEU A 25 -0.21 -0.57 -14.08
N ALA A 26 -1.09 0.35 -13.69
CA ALA A 26 -1.76 1.26 -14.60
C ALA A 26 -0.73 2.07 -15.41
N THR A 27 -0.95 2.22 -16.72
CA THR A 27 -0.01 2.92 -17.62
C THR A 27 0.22 4.38 -17.24
N VAL A 28 -0.82 5.03 -16.70
CA VAL A 28 -0.80 6.42 -16.20
C VAL A 28 -0.10 6.58 -14.84
N HIS A 29 0.07 5.51 -14.07
CA HIS A 29 0.72 5.57 -12.77
C HIS A 29 2.24 5.62 -12.95
N SER A 30 2.94 6.57 -12.32
CA SER A 30 4.41 6.63 -12.30
C SER A 30 5.02 6.52 -13.71
N GLN A 31 4.59 7.40 -14.62
CA GLN A 31 5.07 7.45 -16.01
C GLN A 31 6.61 7.53 -16.07
N GLY A 32 7.20 6.91 -17.09
CA GLY A 32 8.66 6.79 -17.24
C GLY A 32 9.31 5.69 -16.41
N LYS A 33 8.61 5.09 -15.43
CA LYS A 33 9.11 3.92 -14.69
C LYS A 33 8.57 2.61 -15.26
N SER A 34 9.42 1.59 -15.30
CA SER A 34 9.03 0.21 -15.60
C SER A 34 8.10 -0.36 -14.52
N LYS A 35 7.35 -1.40 -14.86
CA LYS A 35 6.49 -2.12 -13.90
C LYS A 35 7.29 -2.60 -12.67
N LYS A 36 8.49 -3.14 -12.89
CA LYS A 36 9.39 -3.62 -11.82
C LYS A 36 9.82 -2.50 -10.88
N GLU A 37 10.18 -1.33 -11.41
CA GLU A 37 10.54 -0.17 -10.58
C GLU A 37 9.37 0.36 -9.75
N ARG A 38 8.15 0.32 -10.31
CA ARG A 38 6.93 0.73 -9.59
C ARG A 38 6.65 -0.19 -8.40
N VAL A 39 6.71 -1.51 -8.62
CA VAL A 39 6.53 -2.50 -7.54
C VAL A 39 7.62 -2.34 -6.49
N ARG A 40 8.89 -2.24 -6.88
CA ARG A 40 10.01 -2.03 -5.94
C ARG A 40 9.82 -0.76 -5.10
N ALA A 41 9.43 0.35 -5.72
CA ALA A 41 9.16 1.60 -5.02
C ALA A 41 7.95 1.48 -4.06
N ALA A 42 6.92 0.73 -4.44
CA ALA A 42 5.79 0.45 -3.58
C ALA A 42 6.19 -0.42 -2.38
N MET A 43 6.99 -1.47 -2.58
CA MET A 43 7.51 -2.31 -1.48
C MET A 43 8.28 -1.47 -0.46
N LEU A 44 9.19 -0.60 -0.92
CA LEU A 44 9.94 0.29 -0.03
C LEU A 44 9.07 1.28 0.74
N ARG A 45 7.91 1.66 0.18
CA ARG A 45 6.96 2.60 0.79
C ARG A 45 6.06 1.91 1.81
N TRP A 46 5.59 0.72 1.49
CA TRP A 46 4.54 0.01 2.23
C TRP A 46 5.07 -1.11 3.13
N HIS A 47 6.37 -1.40 3.11
CA HIS A 47 6.95 -2.33 4.07
C HIS A 47 6.72 -1.83 5.51
N PRO A 48 6.26 -2.68 6.45
CA PRO A 48 5.97 -2.28 7.84
C PRO A 48 7.14 -1.55 8.52
N ASP A 49 8.36 -2.06 8.38
CA ASP A 49 9.57 -1.43 8.96
C ASP A 49 9.88 -0.02 8.43
N LYS A 50 9.38 0.32 7.24
CA LYS A 50 9.55 1.66 6.66
C LYS A 50 8.34 2.54 6.94
N PHE A 51 7.15 1.98 6.90
CA PHE A 51 5.90 2.71 7.08
C PHE A 51 5.64 3.05 8.55
N CYS A 52 5.71 2.07 9.45
CA CYS A 52 5.27 2.21 10.83
C CYS A 52 6.07 3.29 11.59
N PRO A 53 7.41 3.29 11.58
CA PRO A 53 8.18 4.33 12.29
C PRO A 53 7.92 5.74 11.75
N LYS A 54 7.58 5.87 10.47
CA LYS A 54 7.38 7.16 9.80
C LYS A 54 5.98 7.74 9.98
N TRP A 55 4.96 6.88 9.98
CA TRP A 55 3.57 7.31 9.84
C TRP A 55 2.67 6.91 11.00
N LEU A 56 2.93 5.80 11.68
CA LEU A 56 2.00 5.26 12.67
C LEU A 56 1.80 6.20 13.87
N GLY A 57 2.84 6.92 14.28
CA GLY A 57 2.74 7.95 15.33
C GLY A 57 1.81 9.12 14.97
N LYS A 58 1.54 9.35 13.67
CA LYS A 58 0.64 10.39 13.17
C LYS A 58 -0.80 9.88 12.97
N VAL A 59 -1.02 8.58 13.12
CA VAL A 59 -2.34 7.96 13.05
C VAL A 59 -2.97 8.03 14.44
N ARG A 60 -4.27 8.35 14.48
CA ARG A 60 -5.07 8.29 15.72
C ARG A 60 -4.91 6.93 16.37
N GLU A 61 -4.76 6.90 17.68
CA GLU A 61 -4.47 5.67 18.41
C GLU A 61 -5.49 4.56 18.12
N SER A 62 -6.79 4.90 18.08
CA SER A 62 -7.90 4.01 17.74
C SER A 62 -7.77 3.33 16.37
N ASP A 63 -7.06 3.96 15.43
CA ASP A 63 -6.98 3.51 14.04
C ASP A 63 -5.65 2.80 13.75
N ARG A 64 -4.70 2.81 14.70
CA ARG A 64 -3.34 2.32 14.48
C ARG A 64 -3.29 0.85 14.11
N ASP A 65 -4.10 0.02 14.76
CA ASP A 65 -4.07 -1.42 14.51
C ASP A 65 -4.67 -1.75 13.14
N ALA A 66 -5.79 -1.15 12.77
CA ALA A 66 -6.35 -1.24 11.42
C ALA A 66 -5.33 -0.77 10.35
N VAL A 67 -4.61 0.32 10.61
CA VAL A 67 -3.56 0.78 9.68
C VAL A 67 -2.40 -0.21 9.60
N LYS A 68 -1.93 -0.81 10.69
CA LYS A 68 -0.89 -1.85 10.64
C LYS A 68 -1.35 -3.05 9.83
N GLU A 69 -2.58 -3.51 10.03
CA GLU A 69 -3.17 -4.60 9.25
C GLU A 69 -3.19 -4.28 7.75
N GLY A 70 -3.63 -3.07 7.38
CA GLY A 70 -3.65 -2.65 5.98
C GLY A 70 -2.25 -2.56 5.36
N VAL A 71 -1.27 -2.04 6.09
CA VAL A 71 0.13 -2.00 5.65
C VAL A 71 0.68 -3.41 5.42
N ASN A 72 0.43 -4.34 6.35
CA ASN A 72 0.81 -5.75 6.21
C ASN A 72 0.14 -6.40 4.99
N ALA A 73 -1.15 -6.13 4.77
CA ALA A 73 -1.89 -6.65 3.61
C ALA A 73 -1.30 -6.15 2.30
N VAL A 74 -1.06 -4.84 2.16
CA VAL A 74 -0.41 -4.27 0.97
C VAL A 74 0.99 -4.85 0.78
N SER A 75 1.79 -4.95 1.85
CA SER A 75 3.14 -5.50 1.77
C SER A 75 3.16 -6.96 1.29
N ARG A 76 2.20 -7.79 1.73
CA ARG A 76 2.05 -9.17 1.25
C ARG A 76 1.68 -9.20 -0.23
N ILE A 77 0.63 -8.46 -0.62
CA ILE A 77 0.19 -8.37 -2.02
C ILE A 77 1.36 -7.98 -2.94
N LEU A 78 2.16 -6.99 -2.53
CA LEU A 78 3.32 -6.54 -3.29
C LEU A 78 4.42 -7.59 -3.42
N GLY A 79 4.57 -8.48 -2.43
CA GLY A 79 5.53 -9.60 -2.48
C GLY A 79 5.13 -10.68 -3.49
N ASP A 80 3.84 -10.78 -3.81
CA ASP A 80 3.28 -11.75 -4.75
C ASP A 80 3.18 -11.21 -6.20
N LEU A 81 3.63 -9.97 -6.47
CA LEU A 81 3.61 -9.31 -7.78
C LEU A 81 4.95 -9.39 -8.54
#